data_AF-A0A7X8WAY3-F1
#
_entry.id   AF-A0A7X8WAY3-F1
#
_cell.length_a   1.000
_cell.length_b   1.000
_cell.length_c   1.000
_cell.angle_alpha   90.00
_cell.angle_beta   90.00
_cell.angle_gamma   90.00
#
_symmetry.space_group_name_H-M   'P 1'
#
loop_
_entity.id
_entity.type
_entity.pdbx_description
1 polymer ?
#
loop_
_entity_poly.entity_id
_entity_poly.type
_entity_poly.pdbx_seq_one_letter_code
_entity_poly.pdbx_strand_id
1 'polypeptide(L)' 'MNYAEICIIKRDGKKEDFSISKIKNAIGKAFQATGTTNDNALIAEITMNVIKRFDKSMLGVEEIQDLVEQEL' A
#
# COMPACT_ATOMS: atom_id res chain seq x y z
N MET A 1 -1.03 15.12 3.93
CA MET A 1 0.07 15.05 2.95
C MET A 1 -0.54 14.99 1.56
N ASN A 2 0.07 15.62 0.56
CA ASN A 2 -0.29 15.40 -0.83
C ASN A 2 0.41 14.09 -1.30
N TYR A 3 -0.34 12.99 -1.38
CA TYR A 3 0.23 11.69 -1.76
C TYR A 3 0.56 11.59 -3.25
N ALA A 4 0.08 12.54 -4.06
CA ALA A 4 0.34 12.62 -5.50
C ALA A 4 1.82 12.94 -5.82
N GLU A 5 2.63 13.31 -4.83
CA GLU A 5 4.06 13.61 -4.99
C GLU A 5 4.96 12.41 -4.62
N ILE A 6 4.39 11.29 -4.18
CA ILE A 6 5.16 10.11 -3.80
C ILE A 6 5.51 9.32 -5.06
N CYS A 7 6.80 9.11 -5.28
CA CYS A 7 7.31 8.27 -6.35
C CYS A 7 7.75 6.91 -5.79
N ILE A 8 7.34 5.83 -6.45
CA ILE A 8 7.68 4.46 -6.09
C ILE A 8 8.69 3.89 -7.08
N ILE A 9 9.72 3.20 -6.58
CA ILE A 9 10.64 2.40 -7.38
C ILE A 9 10.14 0.96 -7.44
N LYS A 10 9.85 0.47 -8.64
CA LYS A 10 9.47 -0.92 -8.89
C LYS A 10 10.67 -1.85 -8.87
N ARG A 11 10.41 -3.16 -8.79
CA ARG A 11 11.45 -4.23 -8.83
C ARG A 11 12.38 -4.14 -10.05
N ASP A 12 11.88 -3.64 -11.17
CA ASP A 12 12.66 -3.44 -12.39
C ASP A 12 13.41 -2.09 -12.44
N GLY A 13 13.41 -1.34 -11.33
CA GLY A 13 14.05 -0.03 -11.21
C GLY A 13 13.23 1.13 -11.80
N LYS A 14 12.06 0.86 -12.41
CA LYS A 14 11.23 1.92 -12.96
C LYS A 14 10.57 2.74 -11.87
N LYS A 15 10.48 4.04 -12.12
CA LYS A 15 9.74 4.99 -11.29
C LYS A 15 8.28 5.04 -11.73
N GLU A 16 7.38 5.04 -10.77
CA GLU A 16 5.94 5.16 -11.00
C GLU A 16 5.34 6.05 -9.92
N ASP A 17 4.33 6.84 -10.27
CA ASP A 17 3.62 7.64 -9.29
C ASP A 17 2.80 6.74 -8.37
N PHE A 18 2.84 7.05 -7.09
CA PHE A 18 2.08 6.31 -6.10
C PHE A 18 0.57 6.47 -6.33
N SER A 19 -0.15 5.36 -6.20
CA SER A 19 -1.61 5.36 -6.18
C SER A 19 -2.12 4.58 -4.98
N ILE A 20 -2.91 5.25 -4.14
CA ILE A 20 -3.60 4.66 -2.98
C ILE A 20 -4.42 3.42 -3.38
N SER A 21 -5.02 3.45 -4.58
CA SER A 21 -5.82 2.34 -5.09
C SER A 21 -5.04 1.02 -5.18
N LYS A 22 -3.72 1.07 -5.40
CA LYS A 22 -2.89 -0.13 -5.47
C LYS A 22 -2.72 -0.81 -4.12
N ILE A 23 -2.55 -0.03 -3.04
CA ILE A 23 -2.49 -0.55 -1.67
C ILE A 23 -3.84 -1.15 -1.28
N LYS A 24 -4.92 -0.40 -1.51
CA LYS A 24 -6.30 -0.88 -1.27
C LYS A 24 -6.57 -2.22 -1.97
N ASN A 25 -6.17 -2.34 -3.24
CA ASN A 25 -6.35 -3.57 -4.01
C ASN A 25 -5.46 -4.72 -3.52
N ALA A 26 -4.23 -4.43 -3.09
CA ALA A 26 -3.33 -5.45 -2.54
C ALA A 26 -3.87 -6.02 -1.23
N ILE A 27 -4.29 -5.15 -0.31
CA ILE A 27 -4.93 -5.55 0.96
C ILE A 27 -6.22 -6.34 0.69
N GLY A 28 -7.09 -5.86 -0.21
CA GLY A 28 -8.31 -6.58 -0.57
C GLY A 28 -8.06 -7.99 -1.13
N LYS A 29 -7.00 -8.16 -1.92
CA LYS A 29 -6.57 -9.50 -2.40
C LYS A 29 -6.06 -10.38 -1.26
N ALA A 30 -5.33 -9.81 -0.29
CA ALA A 30 -4.87 -10.55 0.88
C ALA A 30 -6.05 -11.07 1.73
N PHE A 31 -7.05 -10.22 2.00
CA PHE A 31 -8.29 -10.60 2.68
C PHE A 31 -9.05 -11.71 1.96
N GLN A 32 -9.16 -11.60 0.62
CA GLN A 32 -9.79 -12.64 -0.19
C GLN A 32 -9.02 -13.96 -0.12
N ALA A 33 -7.69 -13.92 -0.13
CA ALA A 33 -6.85 -15.12 -0.04
C ALA A 33 -6.95 -15.83 1.31
N THR A 34 -7.23 -15.10 2.40
CA THR A 34 -7.44 -15.68 3.74
C THR A 34 -8.88 -16.16 3.98
N GLY A 35 -9.79 -15.96 3.01
CA GLY A 35 -11.21 -16.28 3.17
C GLY A 35 -11.96 -15.29 4.07
N THR A 36 -11.35 -14.14 4.37
CA THR A 36 -11.98 -13.07 5.17
C THR A 36 -12.93 -12.27 4.29
N THR A 37 -14.15 -12.01 4.78
CA THR A 37 -15.10 -11.15 4.09
C THR A 37 -14.47 -9.78 3.82
N ASN A 38 -14.65 -9.30 2.59
CA ASN A 38 -14.07 -8.04 2.11
C ASN A 38 -14.73 -6.85 2.86
N ASP A 39 -14.23 -6.52 4.04
CA ASP A 39 -14.68 -5.37 4.82
C ASP A 39 -14.01 -4.10 4.28
N ASN A 40 -14.77 -3.36 3.48
CA ASN A 40 -14.28 -2.14 2.84
C ASN A 40 -13.84 -1.06 3.85
N ALA A 41 -14.43 -1.03 5.05
CA ALA A 41 -14.06 -0.05 6.07
C ALA A 41 -12.70 -0.42 6.68
N LEU A 42 -12.52 -1.69 7.04
CA LEU A 42 -11.24 -2.19 7.58
C LEU A 42 -10.11 -2.07 6.55
N ILE A 43 -10.36 -2.41 5.28
CA ILE A 43 -9.38 -2.25 4.20
C ILE A 43 -8.96 -0.78 4.05
N ALA A 44 -9.92 0.15 4.13
CA ALA A 44 -9.63 1.58 4.05
C ALA A 44 -8.81 2.06 5.26
N GLU A 45 -9.11 1.56 6.46
CA GLU A 45 -8.35 1.86 7.67
C GLU A 45 -6.90 1.40 7.57
N ILE A 46 -6.67 0.13 7.24
CA ILE A 46 -5.32 -0.46 7.06
C ILE A 46 -4.57 0.31 5.97
N THR A 47 -5.22 0.63 4.84
CA THR A 47 -4.62 1.43 3.77
C THR A 47 -4.11 2.77 4.29
N MET A 48 -4.87 3.46 5.13
CA MET A 48 -4.47 4.74 5.70
C MET A 48 -3.32 4.59 6.71
N ASN A 49 -3.28 3.50 7.47
CA ASN A 49 -2.18 3.24 8.41
C ASN A 49 -0.86 2.97 7.68
N VAL A 50 -0.87 2.13 6.63
CA VAL A 50 0.29 1.90 5.76
C VAL A 50 0.83 3.22 5.20
N ILE A 51 -0.06 4.06 4.65
CA ILE A 51 0.35 5.32 4.02
C ILE A 51 0.88 6.34 5.05
N LYS A 52 0.37 6.36 6.28
CA LYS A 52 0.92 7.23 7.34
C LYS A 52 2.37 6.92 7.68
N ARG A 53 2.83 5.69 7.43
CA ARG A 53 4.20 5.24 7.71
C ARG A 53 5.18 5.57 6.58
N PHE A 54 4.70 6.18 5.50
CA PHE A 54 5.56 6.60 4.40
C PHE A 54 6.40 7.81 4.82
N ASP A 55 7.70 7.57 5.03
CA ASP A 55 8.71 8.61 5.15
C ASP A 55 9.01 9.18 3.75
N LYS A 56 8.96 10.51 3.62
CA LYS A 56 8.97 11.20 2.32
C LYS A 56 10.34 11.11 1.65
N SER A 57 10.40 10.41 0.51
CA SER A 57 10.86 10.99 -0.78
C SER A 57 10.84 9.97 -1.92
N MET A 58 10.94 8.68 -1.61
CA MET A 58 10.98 7.60 -2.60
C MET A 58 10.94 6.27 -1.84
N LEU A 59 10.01 5.39 -2.16
CA LEU A 59 9.91 4.06 -1.53
C LEU A 59 10.03 2.98 -2.60
N GLY A 60 10.74 1.90 -2.30
CA GLY A 60 10.72 0.69 -3.09
C GLY A 60 9.38 -0.05 -2.93
N VAL A 61 8.99 -0.81 -3.96
CA VAL A 61 7.81 -1.71 -3.87
C VAL A 61 7.95 -2.71 -2.74
N GLU A 62 9.15 -3.22 -2.44
CA GLU A 62 9.35 -4.16 -1.32
C GLU A 62 9.12 -3.49 0.03
N GLU A 63 9.60 -2.27 0.24
CA GLU A 63 9.36 -1.53 1.50
C GLU A 63 7.87 -1.29 1.74
N ILE A 64 7.12 -1.00 0.67
CA ILE A 64 5.67 -0.89 0.73
C ILE A 64 5.03 -2.23 1.07
N GLN A 65 5.51 -3.32 0.48
CA GLN A 65 5.01 -4.66 0.77
C GLN A 65 5.24 -5.00 2.25
N ASP A 66 6.43 -4.75 2.78
CA ASP A 66 6.78 -4.96 4.19
C ASP A 66 5.85 -4.14 5.11
N LEU A 67 5.56 -2.88 4.76
CA LEU A 67 4.63 -2.04 5.51
C LEU A 67 3.20 -2.59 5.49
N VAL A 68 2.75 -3.13 4.36
CA VAL A 68 1.42 -3.76 4.27
C VAL A 68 1.38 -5.04 5.11
N GLU A 69 2.42 -5.87 5.02
CA GLU A 69 2.51 -7.12 5.79
C GLU A 69 2.60 -6.90 7.30
N GLN A 70 3.17 -5.79 7.76
CA GLN A 70 3.18 -5.42 9.18
C GLN A 70 1.81 -5.00 9.74
N GLU A 71 0.87 -4.59 8.88
CA GLU A 71 -0.46 -4.12 9.30
C GLU A 71 -1.56 -5.18 9.14
N LEU A 72 -1.23 -6.35 8.58
CA LEU A 72 -2.14 -7.50 8.38
C LEU A 72 -1.90 -8.59 9.43
#